data_AF-A0A2D4JSW3-F1
#
_entry.id   AF-A0A2D4JSW3-F1
#
_cell.length_a   1.000
_cell.length_b   1.000
_cell.length_c   1.000
_cell.angle_alpha   90.00
_cell.angle_beta   90.00
_cell.angle_gamma   90.00
#
_symmetry.space_group_name_H-M   'P 1'
#
loop_
_entity.id
_entity.type
_entity.pdbx_description
1 polymer ?
#
loop_
_entity_poly.entity_id
_entity_poly.type
_entity_poly.pdbx_seq_one_letter_code
_entity_poly.pdbx_strand_id
1 'polypeptide(L)'
;AKEQLEIRHRNRMDRVKKEWEEAEIQAKNLPKAERQALMQRFQTMAKSLEKEAASEKQQLVETHLARVEAMLDERHRVALENYLVALQSDPPRPHRVLQALKRYIRAENKDRLHTIHHYQHVLAVDPEKAAQMKSQVMTHLRVIEER
;
A
#
# COMPACT_ATOMS: atom_id res chain seq x y z
N ALA A 1 -6.51 -9.93 -1.26
CA ALA A 1 -5.12 -9.97 -1.76
C ALA A 1 -4.10 -9.82 -0.63
N LYS A 2 -4.10 -8.70 0.12
CA LYS A 2 -3.17 -8.48 1.25
C LYS A 2 -3.24 -9.58 2.33
N GLU A 3 -4.44 -9.92 2.80
CA GLU A 3 -4.65 -10.97 3.80
C GLU A 3 -4.18 -12.35 3.33
N GLN A 4 -4.48 -12.71 2.07
CA GLN A 4 -4.01 -13.96 1.47
C GLN A 4 -2.49 -14.00 1.31
N LEU A 5 -1.84 -12.85 1.08
CA LEU A 5 -0.38 -12.75 1.06
C LEU A 5 0.21 -13.01 2.46
N GLU A 6 -0.37 -12.42 3.49
CA GLU A 6 0.05 -12.60 4.89
C GLU A 6 -0.14 -14.05 5.36
N ILE A 7 -1.26 -14.70 5.00
CA ILE A 7 -1.50 -16.12 5.29
C ILE A 7 -0.46 -17.01 4.58
N ARG A 8 -0.18 -16.76 3.29
CA ARG A 8 0.83 -17.54 2.55
C ARG A 8 2.22 -17.39 3.15
N HIS A 9 2.61 -16.16 3.52
CA HIS A 9 3.89 -15.91 4.16
C HIS A 9 4.00 -16.65 5.51
N ARG A 10 2.96 -16.56 6.36
CA ARG A 10 2.90 -17.26 7.63
C ARG A 10 3.05 -18.77 7.45
N ASN A 11 2.25 -19.36 6.56
CA ASN A 11 2.32 -20.80 6.28
C ASN A 11 3.70 -21.23 5.76
N ARG A 12 4.37 -20.40 4.96
CA ARG A 12 5.73 -20.67 4.46
C ARG A 12 6.76 -20.58 5.57
N MET A 13 6.64 -19.61 6.48
CA MET A 13 7.52 -19.46 7.64
C MET A 13 7.34 -20.60 8.63
N ASP A 14 6.10 -21.03 8.89
CA ASP A 14 5.80 -22.15 9.79
C ASP A 14 6.38 -23.47 9.26
N ARG A 15 6.35 -23.69 7.94
CA ARG A 15 6.99 -24.85 7.31
C ARG A 15 8.51 -24.83 7.49
N VAL A 16 9.16 -23.70 7.21
CA VAL A 16 10.62 -23.55 7.38
C VAL A 16 11.04 -23.72 8.83
N LYS A 17 10.24 -23.19 9.76
CA LYS A 17 10.47 -23.39 11.20
C LYS A 17 10.38 -24.87 11.59
N LYS A 18 9.37 -25.59 11.09
CA LYS A 18 9.22 -27.02 11.35
C LYS A 18 10.36 -27.85 10.75
N GLU A 19 10.74 -27.56 9.51
CA GLU A 19 11.91 -28.19 8.85
C GLU A 19 13.21 -27.93 9.61
N TRP A 20 13.35 -26.73 10.19
CA TRP A 20 14.47 -26.39 11.06
C TRP A 20 14.48 -27.22 12.36
N GLU A 21 13.34 -27.31 13.05
CA GLU A 21 13.21 -28.11 14.28
C GLU A 21 13.54 -29.60 14.01
N GLU A 22 13.06 -30.15 12.89
CA GLU A 22 13.35 -31.53 12.47
C GLU A 22 14.84 -31.72 12.14
N ALA A 23 15.43 -30.80 11.37
CA ALA A 23 16.85 -30.84 11.02
C ALA A 23 17.76 -30.67 12.26
N GLU A 24 17.36 -29.86 13.23
CA GLU A 24 18.09 -29.68 14.49
C GLU A 24 18.08 -30.95 15.35
N ILE A 25 16.95 -31.67 15.40
CA ILE A 25 16.84 -32.97 16.09
C ILE A 25 17.77 -33.99 15.45
N GLN A 26 17.80 -34.08 14.12
CA GLN A 26 18.69 -35.00 13.39
C GLN A 26 20.16 -34.61 13.54
N ALA A 27 20.45 -33.31 13.62
CA ALA A 27 21.80 -32.79 13.80
C ALA A 27 22.36 -32.94 15.23
N LYS A 28 21.61 -33.54 16.17
CA LYS A 28 22.04 -33.65 17.58
C LYS A 28 23.38 -34.36 17.77
N ASN A 29 23.63 -35.37 16.93
CA ASN A 29 24.84 -36.19 16.99
C ASN A 29 25.94 -35.72 16.02
N LEU A 30 25.72 -34.62 15.30
CA LEU A 30 26.70 -34.10 14.34
C LEU A 30 27.82 -33.29 15.04
N PRO A 31 29.01 -33.20 14.40
CA PRO A 31 30.07 -32.30 14.85
C PRO A 31 29.59 -30.85 14.97
N LYS A 32 30.17 -30.12 15.93
CA LYS A 32 29.82 -28.71 16.21
C LYS A 32 29.86 -27.82 14.97
N ALA A 33 30.84 -28.02 14.09
CA ALA A 33 30.99 -27.25 12.85
C ALA A 33 29.82 -27.44 11.88
N GLU A 34 29.34 -28.68 11.72
CA GLU A 34 28.20 -29.00 10.86
C GLU A 34 26.89 -28.43 11.42
N ARG A 35 26.70 -28.51 12.75
CA ARG A 35 25.56 -27.90 13.43
C ARG A 35 25.54 -26.37 13.26
N GLN A 36 26.70 -25.72 13.34
CA GLN A 36 26.82 -24.28 13.10
C GLN A 36 26.52 -23.91 11.64
N ALA A 37 27.02 -24.70 10.68
CA ALA A 37 26.73 -24.51 9.27
C ALA A 37 25.22 -24.66 8.98
N LEU A 38 24.56 -25.65 9.61
CA LEU A 38 23.11 -25.84 9.51
C LEU A 38 22.35 -24.62 10.05
N MET A 39 22.69 -24.14 11.25
CA MET A 39 22.08 -22.93 11.84
C MET A 39 22.22 -21.71 10.93
N GLN A 40 23.40 -21.48 10.36
CA GLN A 40 23.65 -20.37 9.43
C GLN A 40 22.81 -20.46 8.15
N ARG A 41 22.66 -21.67 7.59
CA ARG A 41 21.80 -21.90 6.43
C ARG A 41 20.34 -21.53 6.72
N PHE A 42 19.80 -21.96 7.86
CA PHE A 42 18.43 -21.62 8.26
C PHE A 42 18.24 -20.13 8.54
N GLN A 43 19.20 -19.48 9.22
CA GLN A 43 19.16 -18.02 9.41
C GLN A 43 19.16 -17.28 8.07
N THR A 44 19.97 -17.72 7.11
CA THR A 44 20.01 -17.13 5.77
C THR A 44 18.70 -17.36 5.02
N MET A 45 18.12 -18.56 5.12
CA MET A 45 16.85 -18.90 4.51
C MET A 45 15.69 -18.07 5.10
N ALA A 46 15.61 -17.95 6.44
CA ALA A 46 14.60 -17.13 7.10
C ALA A 46 14.70 -15.65 6.68
N LYS A 47 15.90 -15.07 6.69
CA LYS A 47 16.14 -13.70 6.20
C LYS A 47 15.73 -13.51 4.74
N SER A 48 16.01 -14.50 3.90
CA SER A 48 15.60 -14.48 2.49
C SER A 48 14.08 -14.47 2.34
N LEU A 49 13.37 -15.29 3.13
CA LEU A 49 11.90 -15.37 3.10
C LEU A 49 11.23 -14.10 3.64
N GLU A 50 11.79 -13.49 4.69
CA GLU A 50 11.33 -12.20 5.20
C GLU A 50 11.50 -11.09 4.14
N LYS A 51 12.66 -11.06 3.48
CA LYS A 51 12.93 -10.11 2.38
C LYS A 51 11.98 -10.31 1.19
N GLU A 52 11.73 -11.55 0.80
CA GLU A 52 10.79 -11.90 -0.27
C GLU A 52 9.38 -11.39 0.08
N ALA A 53 8.89 -11.68 1.28
CA ALA A 53 7.57 -11.25 1.72
C ALA A 53 7.44 -9.72 1.83
N ALA A 54 8.49 -9.03 2.29
CA ALA A 54 8.51 -7.57 2.29
C ALA A 54 8.42 -7.01 0.86
N SER A 55 9.15 -7.61 -0.09
CA SER A 55 9.10 -7.23 -1.51
C SER A 55 7.72 -7.46 -2.14
N GLU A 56 7.11 -8.63 -1.90
CA GLU A 56 5.76 -8.93 -2.42
C GLU A 56 4.71 -7.97 -1.85
N LYS A 57 4.79 -7.66 -0.55
CA LYS A 57 3.91 -6.68 0.10
C LYS A 57 4.10 -5.30 -0.51
N GLN A 58 5.34 -4.90 -0.79
CA GLN A 58 5.65 -3.61 -1.39
C GLN A 58 5.09 -3.48 -2.81
N GLN A 59 5.29 -4.49 -3.67
CA GLN A 59 4.73 -4.52 -5.02
C GLN A 59 3.19 -4.44 -5.02
N LEU A 60 2.54 -5.14 -4.07
CA LEU A 60 1.09 -5.09 -3.92
C LEU A 60 0.61 -3.68 -3.55
N VAL A 61 1.32 -3.00 -2.65
CA VAL A 61 1.02 -1.62 -2.24
C VAL A 61 1.21 -0.66 -3.42
N GLU A 62 2.32 -0.73 -4.14
CA GLU A 62 2.60 0.14 -5.30
C GLU A 62 1.54 -0.02 -6.40
N THR A 63 1.19 -1.27 -6.73
CA THR A 63 0.15 -1.54 -7.72
C THR A 63 -1.22 -1.01 -7.27
N HIS A 64 -1.52 -1.12 -5.97
CA HIS A 64 -2.75 -0.58 -5.41
C HIS A 64 -2.79 0.94 -5.49
N LEU A 65 -1.70 1.62 -5.11
CA LEU A 65 -1.58 3.07 -5.15
C LEU A 65 -1.77 3.61 -6.57
N ALA A 66 -1.03 3.08 -7.54
CA ALA A 66 -1.15 3.49 -8.94
C ALA A 66 -2.59 3.33 -9.48
N ARG A 67 -3.28 2.25 -9.09
CA ARG A 67 -4.69 2.04 -9.49
C ARG A 67 -5.64 3.01 -8.81
N VAL A 68 -5.43 3.31 -7.52
CA VAL A 68 -6.28 4.25 -6.79
C VAL A 68 -6.08 5.67 -7.30
N GLU A 69 -4.84 6.10 -7.52
CA GLU A 69 -4.50 7.40 -8.13
C GLU A 69 -5.18 7.56 -9.49
N ALA A 70 -4.99 6.61 -10.41
CA ALA A 70 -5.65 6.66 -11.72
C ALA A 70 -7.19 6.71 -11.63
N MET A 71 -7.79 6.00 -10.67
CA MET A 71 -9.24 6.04 -10.44
C MET A 71 -9.69 7.39 -9.86
N LEU A 72 -8.91 8.00 -8.97
CA LEU A 72 -9.22 9.31 -8.37
C LEU A 72 -9.08 10.41 -9.42
N ASP A 73 -8.03 10.40 -10.21
CA ASP A 73 -7.80 11.34 -11.31
C ASP A 73 -8.93 11.27 -12.35
N GLU A 74 -9.35 10.07 -12.75
CA GLU A 74 -10.45 9.93 -13.70
C GLU A 74 -11.78 10.43 -13.13
N ARG A 75 -12.05 10.15 -11.84
CA ARG A 75 -13.25 10.66 -11.16
C ARG A 75 -13.24 12.17 -11.05
N HIS A 76 -12.08 12.75 -10.77
CA HIS A 76 -11.87 14.19 -10.73
C HIS A 76 -12.16 14.82 -12.10
N ARG A 77 -11.48 14.34 -13.14
CA ARG A 77 -11.62 14.79 -14.53
C ARG A 77 -13.08 14.78 -14.97
N VAL A 78 -13.77 13.65 -14.79
CA VAL A 78 -15.18 13.50 -15.17
C VAL A 78 -16.08 14.41 -14.34
N ALA A 79 -15.85 14.58 -13.05
CA ALA A 79 -16.68 15.44 -12.21
C ALA A 79 -16.50 16.94 -12.54
N LEU A 80 -15.26 17.35 -12.84
CA LEU A 80 -14.93 18.71 -13.28
C LEU A 80 -15.54 19.01 -14.64
N GLU A 81 -15.37 18.11 -15.62
CA GLU A 81 -15.95 18.24 -16.96
C GLU A 81 -17.47 18.40 -16.88
N ASN A 82 -18.15 17.56 -16.09
CA ASN A 82 -19.60 17.67 -15.87
C ASN A 82 -20.01 18.99 -15.22
N TYR A 83 -19.20 19.51 -14.30
CA TYR A 83 -19.46 20.81 -13.67
C TYR A 83 -19.32 21.95 -14.67
N LEU A 84 -18.25 21.96 -15.49
CA LEU A 84 -18.04 22.96 -16.53
C LEU A 84 -19.16 22.93 -17.59
N VAL A 85 -19.55 21.74 -18.05
CA VAL A 85 -20.68 21.59 -19.00
C VAL A 85 -21.98 22.09 -18.41
N ALA A 86 -22.26 21.83 -17.12
CA ALA A 86 -23.45 22.34 -16.47
C ALA A 86 -23.41 23.87 -16.33
N LEU A 87 -22.24 24.45 -16.09
CA LEU A 87 -22.04 25.90 -15.95
C LEU A 87 -22.18 26.64 -17.28
N GLN A 88 -21.69 26.04 -18.36
CA GLN A 88 -21.75 26.59 -19.73
C GLN A 88 -23.08 26.33 -20.44
N SER A 89 -24.00 25.56 -19.84
CA SER A 89 -25.31 25.34 -20.44
C SER A 89 -26.12 26.63 -20.54
N ASP A 90 -26.86 26.81 -21.63
CA ASP A 90 -27.70 27.98 -21.87
C ASP A 90 -29.19 27.60 -22.01
N PRO A 91 -30.08 28.01 -21.08
CA PRO A 91 -29.78 28.71 -19.84
C PRO A 91 -29.18 27.77 -18.78
N PRO A 92 -28.29 28.27 -17.90
CA PRO A 92 -27.69 27.45 -16.85
C PRO A 92 -28.75 27.06 -15.81
N ARG A 93 -28.87 25.77 -15.51
CA ARG A 93 -29.82 25.24 -14.52
C ARG A 93 -29.17 25.20 -13.13
N PRO A 94 -29.57 26.04 -12.15
CA PRO A 94 -28.88 26.14 -10.86
C PRO A 94 -28.79 24.81 -10.10
N HIS A 95 -29.86 24.01 -10.09
CA HIS A 95 -29.85 22.69 -9.44
C HIS A 95 -28.86 21.71 -10.08
N ARG A 96 -28.69 21.76 -11.41
CA ARG A 96 -27.77 20.89 -12.13
C ARG A 96 -26.32 21.28 -11.86
N VAL A 97 -26.01 22.58 -11.86
CA VAL A 97 -24.70 23.12 -11.51
C VAL A 97 -24.33 22.75 -10.08
N LEU A 98 -25.25 22.95 -9.12
CA LEU A 98 -25.03 22.58 -7.71
C LEU A 98 -24.79 21.06 -7.54
N GLN A 99 -25.52 20.22 -8.27
CA GLN A 99 -25.33 18.77 -8.21
C GLN A 99 -23.96 18.35 -8.75
N ALA A 100 -23.52 18.94 -9.88
CA ALA A 100 -22.21 18.66 -10.45
C ALA A 100 -21.08 19.13 -9.54
N LEU A 101 -21.19 20.35 -8.98
CA LEU A 101 -20.24 20.88 -8.01
C LEU A 101 -20.11 19.98 -6.76
N LYS A 102 -21.24 19.51 -6.21
CA LYS A 102 -21.23 18.56 -5.08
C LYS A 102 -20.50 17.26 -5.42
N ARG A 103 -20.59 16.77 -6.67
CA ARG A 103 -19.88 15.56 -7.11
C ARG A 103 -18.38 15.83 -7.23
N TYR A 104 -18.00 16.97 -7.79
CA TYR A 104 -16.60 17.42 -7.89
C TYR A 104 -15.95 17.52 -6.50
N ILE A 105 -16.57 18.26 -5.58
CA ILE A 105 -16.07 18.42 -4.21
C ILE A 105 -15.96 17.06 -3.48
N ARG A 106 -16.88 16.12 -3.73
CA ARG A 106 -16.79 14.77 -3.15
C ARG A 106 -15.64 13.95 -3.75
N ALA A 107 -15.30 14.15 -5.03
CA ALA A 107 -14.15 13.50 -5.64
C ALA A 107 -12.85 14.01 -5.01
N GLU A 108 -12.69 15.32 -4.87
CA GLU A 108 -11.52 15.94 -4.20
C GLU A 108 -11.38 15.50 -2.74
N ASN A 109 -12.48 15.50 -1.98
CA ASN A 109 -12.46 15.03 -0.60
C ASN A 109 -12.11 13.55 -0.49
N LYS A 110 -12.48 12.73 -1.48
CA LYS A 110 -12.13 11.32 -1.50
C LYS A 110 -10.63 11.13 -1.74
N ASP A 111 -10.03 11.91 -2.62
CA ASP A 111 -8.58 11.92 -2.84
C ASP A 111 -7.86 12.35 -1.55
N ARG A 112 -8.23 13.51 -1.00
CA ARG A 112 -7.68 14.03 0.26
C ARG A 112 -7.71 13.00 1.38
N LEU A 113 -8.86 12.35 1.58
CA LEU A 113 -9.01 11.34 2.62
C LEU A 113 -8.13 10.11 2.36
N HIS A 114 -8.04 9.67 1.11
CA HIS A 114 -7.17 8.56 0.71
C HIS A 114 -5.70 8.86 1.00
N THR A 115 -5.20 10.04 0.60
CA THR A 115 -3.83 10.47 0.86
C THR A 115 -3.52 10.47 2.36
N ILE A 116 -4.43 11.02 3.19
CA ILE A 116 -4.26 11.08 4.64
C ILE A 116 -4.25 9.67 5.25
N HIS A 117 -5.22 8.83 4.90
CA HIS A 117 -5.30 7.46 5.44
C HIS A 117 -4.10 6.61 5.04
N HIS A 118 -3.63 6.73 3.79
CA HIS A 118 -2.44 6.04 3.35
C HIS A 118 -1.22 6.47 4.16
N TYR A 119 -1.01 7.79 4.31
CA TYR A 119 0.09 8.33 5.10
C TYR A 119 0.03 7.88 6.56
N GLN A 120 -1.14 7.92 7.19
CA GLN A 120 -1.35 7.44 8.55
C GLN A 120 -1.04 5.94 8.69
N HIS A 121 -1.44 5.13 7.71
CA HIS A 121 -1.11 3.71 7.71
C HIS A 121 0.40 3.50 7.64
N VAL A 122 1.10 4.19 6.72
CA VAL A 122 2.55 4.09 6.58
C VAL A 122 3.24 4.56 7.86
N LEU A 123 2.81 5.67 8.46
CA LEU A 123 3.36 6.16 9.73
C LEU A 123 3.23 5.15 10.88
N ALA A 124 2.12 4.39 10.93
CA ALA A 124 1.89 3.38 11.95
C ALA A 124 2.73 2.10 11.75
N VAL A 125 3.08 1.74 10.50
CA VAL A 125 3.82 0.50 10.20
C VAL A 125 5.31 0.72 9.93
N ASP A 126 5.70 1.91 9.46
CA ASP A 126 7.04 2.27 9.02
C ASP A 126 7.25 3.81 9.11
N PRO A 127 7.67 4.32 10.28
CA PRO A 127 7.88 5.75 10.50
C PRO A 127 8.98 6.36 9.62
N GLU A 128 10.01 5.60 9.27
CA GLU A 128 11.11 6.08 8.42
C GLU A 128 10.63 6.31 7.00
N LYS A 129 9.87 5.37 6.45
CA LYS A 129 9.24 5.54 5.14
C LYS A 129 8.23 6.68 5.13
N ALA A 130 7.46 6.83 6.21
CA ALA A 130 6.54 7.96 6.37
C ALA A 130 7.28 9.31 6.35
N ALA A 131 8.45 9.40 6.99
CA ALA A 131 9.27 10.60 6.94
C ALA A 131 9.73 10.93 5.51
N GLN A 132 10.12 9.93 4.72
CA GLN A 132 10.55 10.11 3.33
C GLN A 132 9.43 10.62 2.41
N MET A 133 8.19 10.11 2.57
CA MET A 133 7.06 10.53 1.73
C MET A 133 6.35 11.81 2.21
N LYS A 134 6.69 12.33 3.40
CA LYS A 134 5.99 13.47 4.01
C LYS A 134 5.92 14.69 3.09
N SER A 135 7.01 15.03 2.41
CA SER A 135 7.06 16.18 1.49
C SER A 135 6.09 16.01 0.33
N GLN A 136 6.08 14.85 -0.31
CA GLN A 136 5.20 14.52 -1.43
C GLN A 136 3.71 14.57 -1.01
N VAL A 137 3.40 13.99 0.15
CA VAL A 137 2.04 14.02 0.71
C VAL A 137 1.57 15.45 0.97
N MET A 138 2.42 16.30 1.56
CA MET A 138 2.06 17.69 1.82
C MET A 138 1.86 18.50 0.54
N THR A 139 2.69 18.26 -0.49
CA THR A 139 2.52 18.88 -1.81
C THR A 139 1.20 18.46 -2.45
N HIS A 140 0.88 17.16 -2.44
CA HIS A 140 -0.38 16.66 -3.01
C HIS A 140 -1.60 17.24 -2.30
N LEU A 141 -1.60 17.28 -0.96
CA LEU A 141 -2.68 17.86 -0.18
C LEU A 141 -2.88 19.35 -0.48
N ARG A 142 -1.78 20.10 -0.67
CA ARG A 142 -1.86 21.50 -1.08
C ARG A 142 -2.48 21.65 -2.47
N VAL A 143 -2.07 20.82 -3.43
CA VAL A 143 -2.64 20.82 -4.78
C VAL A 143 -4.14 20.55 -4.75
N ILE A 144 -4.63 19.64 -3.90
CA ILE A 144 -6.08 19.41 -3.74
C ILE A 144 -6.79 20.65 -3.19
N GLU A 145 -6.17 21.37 -2.27
CA GLU A 145 -6.77 22.54 -1.62
C GLU A 145 -6.78 23.79 -2.52
N GLU A 146 -5.87 23.87 -3.49
CA GLU A 146 -5.81 24.94 -4.50
C GLU A 146 -6.79 24.75 -5.68
N ARG A 147 -7.38 23.55 -5.83
CA ARG A 147 -8.32 23.18 -6.90
C ARG A 147 -9.78 23.50 -6.57
#